data_AF-A0A5S9MGK9-F1
#
_entry.id   AF-A0A5S9MGK9-F1
#
_cell.length_a   1.000
_cell.length_b   1.000
_cell.length_c   1.000
_cell.angle_alpha   90.00
_cell.angle_beta   90.00
_cell.angle_gamma   90.00
#
_symmetry.space_group_name_H-M   'P 1'
#
loop_
_entity.id
_entity.type
_entity.pdbx_description
1 polymer ?
#
loop_
_entity_poly.entity_id
_entity_poly.type
_entity_poly.pdbx_seq_one_letter_code
_entity_poly.pdbx_strand_id
1 'polypeptide(L)' 'MTKFFVSHSTNDPEIVECFNEQFLRLALGIPKRTDILYFRSRYSSYRRESINDEILENLQNSEVVIFF' A
#
# COMPACT_ATOMS: atom_id res chain seq x y z
N MET A 1 -3.02 11.35 -12.64
CA MET A 1 -1.74 10.78 -12.19
C MET A 1 -2.12 9.57 -11.37
N THR A 2 -1.80 8.37 -11.83
CA THR A 2 -2.35 7.14 -11.24
C THR A 2 -1.76 6.86 -9.87
N LYS A 3 -2.61 6.40 -8.95
CA LYS A 3 -2.23 6.05 -7.58
C LYS A 3 -2.60 4.59 -7.34
N PHE A 4 -1.65 3.82 -6.84
CA PHE A 4 -1.83 2.41 -6.52
C PHE A 4 -1.87 2.23 -5.01
N PHE A 5 -2.87 1.51 -4.50
CA PHE A 5 -2.89 1.06 -3.12
C PHE A 5 -2.55 -0.42 -3.04
N VAL A 6 -1.53 -0.75 -2.26
CA VAL A 6 -1.12 -2.14 -2.04
C VAL A 6 -1.45 -2.52 -0.59
N SER A 7 -2.32 -3.52 -0.45
CA SER A 7 -2.73 -4.12 0.82
C SER A 7 -2.22 -5.55 0.90
N HIS A 8 -1.84 -5.99 2.10
CA HIS A 8 -1.30 -7.32 2.34
C HIS A 8 -1.77 -7.91 3.66
N SER A 9 -1.78 -9.24 3.76
CA SER A 9 -2.01 -9.96 5.00
C SER A 9 -0.96 -9.59 6.08
N THR A 10 -1.42 -9.43 7.32
CA THR A 10 -0.54 -9.26 8.50
C THR A 10 0.25 -10.52 8.83
N ASN A 11 -0.20 -11.68 8.36
CA ASN A 11 0.50 -12.95 8.56
C ASN A 11 1.67 -13.13 7.58
N ASP A 12 1.75 -12.29 6.54
CA ASP A 12 2.71 -12.39 5.44
C ASP A 12 3.49 -11.06 5.27
N PRO A 13 4.20 -10.58 6.32
CA PRO A 13 4.91 -9.30 6.28
C PRO A 13 6.04 -9.29 5.24
N GLU A 14 6.59 -10.46 4.93
CA GLU A 14 7.68 -10.66 3.99
C GLU A 14 7.33 -10.19 2.57
N ILE A 15 6.06 -10.19 2.18
CA ILE A 15 5.64 -9.67 0.87
C ILE A 15 5.98 -8.17 0.75
N VAL A 16 5.77 -7.38 1.79
CA VAL A 16 6.10 -5.94 1.75
C VAL A 16 7.59 -5.69 2.00
N GLU A 17 8.28 -6.61 2.68
CA GLU A 17 9.71 -6.46 2.96
C GLU A 17 10.63 -7.00 1.86
N CYS A 18 10.20 -8.02 1.11
CA CYS A 18 10.94 -8.57 -0.03
C CYS A 18 10.82 -7.71 -1.29
N PHE A 19 9.71 -6.98 -1.46
CA PHE A 19 9.58 -6.05 -2.57
C PHE A 19 10.13 -4.67 -2.19
N ASN A 20 11.41 -4.44 -2.44
CA ASN A 20 11.90 -3.08 -2.68
C ASN A 20 10.95 -2.43 -3.72
N GLU A 21 10.49 -1.21 -3.48
CA GLU A 21 9.53 -0.48 -4.32
C GLU A 21 9.84 -0.61 -5.83
N GLN A 22 11.12 -0.66 -6.19
CA GLN A 22 11.56 -0.87 -7.57
C GLN A 22 11.18 -2.24 -8.15
N PHE A 23 11.30 -3.32 -7.39
CA PHE A 23 10.88 -4.65 -7.82
C PHE A 23 9.37 -4.76 -7.92
N LEU A 24 8.64 -4.14 -6.99
CA LEU A 24 7.18 -4.13 -7.09
C LEU A 24 6.71 -3.36 -8.32
N ARG A 25 7.30 -2.19 -8.56
CA ARG A 25 7.05 -1.41 -9.78
C ARG A 25 7.31 -2.23 -11.03
N LEU A 26 8.40 -2.99 -11.05
CA LEU A 26 8.72 -3.86 -12.17
C LEU A 26 7.68 -4.98 -12.34
N ALA A 27 7.32 -5.69 -11.26
CA ALA A 27 6.37 -6.79 -11.29
C ALA A 27 4.96 -6.36 -11.75
N LEU A 28 4.56 -5.15 -11.36
CA LEU A 28 3.24 -4.58 -11.66
C LEU A 28 3.22 -3.71 -12.93
N GLY A 29 4.37 -3.51 -13.59
CA GLY A 29 4.48 -2.62 -14.75
C GLY A 29 4.20 -1.14 -14.43
N ILE A 30 4.41 -0.71 -13.18
CA ILE A 30 4.12 0.66 -12.73
C ILE A 30 5.27 1.60 -13.13
N PRO A 31 4.99 2.69 -13.87
CA PRO A 31 6.00 3.68 -14.22
C PRO A 31 6.65 4.34 -12.99
N LYS A 32 7.94 4.72 -13.09
CA LYS A 32 8.68 5.38 -12.00
C LYS A 32 8.06 6.68 -11.47
N ARG A 33 7.27 7.38 -12.29
CA ARG A 33 6.65 8.68 -11.95
C ARG A 33 5.28 8.53 -11.27
N THR A 34 4.81 7.30 -11.09
CA THR A 34 3.50 7.00 -10.52
C THR A 34 3.62 6.83 -9.01
N ASP A 35 2.70 7.42 -8.24
CA ASP A 35 2.70 7.28 -6.79
C ASP A 35 2.17 5.90 -6.39
N ILE A 36 2.86 5.25 -5.44
CA ILE A 36 2.40 3.99 -4.84
C ILE A 36 2.22 4.22 -3.35
N LEU A 37 1.00 3.99 -2.88
CA LEU A 37 0.59 4.03 -1.49
C LEU A 37 0.62 2.62 -0.93
N TYR A 38 1.22 2.46 0.25
CA TYR A 38 1.30 1.19 0.94
C TYR A 38 0.67 1.35 2.32
N PHE A 39 -0.26 0.47 2.67
CA PHE A 39 -0.65 0.34 4.07
C PHE A 39 0.39 -0.52 4.76
N ARG A 40 1.29 0.11 5.52
CA ARG A 40 2.17 -0.61 6.43
C ARG A 40 1.53 -0.55 7.80
N SER A 41 1.01 -1.67 8.28
CA SER A 41 0.45 -1.84 9.63
C SER A 41 1.53 -1.72 10.71
N ARG A 42 2.30 -0.62 10.72
CA ARG A 42 3.19 -0.28 11.82
C ARG A 42 2.40 0.64 12.73
N TYR A 43 1.65 0.03 13.65
CA TYR A 43 1.20 0.61 14.92
C TYR A 43 1.11 2.15 14.91
N SER A 44 0.05 2.72 14.33
CA SER A 44 -0.26 4.13 14.53
C SER A 44 -0.89 4.33 15.91
N SER A 45 -0.13 4.07 16.98
CA SER A 45 -0.51 4.39 18.36
C SER A 45 -0.61 5.91 18.63
N TYR A 46 -0.65 6.74 17.58
CA TYR A 46 -0.58 8.20 17.64
C TYR A 46 -1.78 8.94 17.03
N ARG A 47 -2.79 8.27 16.50
CA ARG A 47 -4.05 8.93 16.12
C ARG A 47 -5.26 8.09 16.52
N ARG A 48 -6.30 8.76 16.99
CA ARG A 48 -7.64 8.18 17.25
C ARG A 48 -8.40 7.84 15.94
N GLU A 49 -7.74 7.84 14.80
CA GLU A 49 -8.32 7.41 13.53
C GLU A 49 -8.35 5.89 13.54
N SER A 50 -9.50 5.28 13.26
CA SER A 50 -9.58 3.83 13.23
C SER A 50 -8.75 3.31 12.05
N ILE A 51 -8.13 2.14 12.20
CA ILE A 51 -7.42 1.47 11.10
C ILE A 51 -8.30 1.39 9.83
N ASN A 52 -9.61 1.24 10.03
CA ASN A 52 -10.58 1.19 8.94
C ASN A 52 -10.69 2.54 8.21
N ASP A 53 -10.59 3.67 8.90
CA ASP A 53 -10.63 5.00 8.29
C ASP A 53 -9.39 5.24 7.41
N GLU A 54 -8.21 4.83 7.89
CA GLU A 54 -6.95 4.94 7.13
C GLU A 54 -6.97 4.04 5.88
N ILE A 55 -7.48 2.81 6.00
CA ILE A 55 -7.67 1.92 4.85
C ILE A 55 -8.68 2.54 3.87
N LEU A 56 -9.80 3.06 4.38
CA LEU A 56 -10.85 3.68 3.55
C LEU A 56 -10.33 4.91 2.81
N GLU A 57 -9.54 5.76 3.47
CA GLU A 57 -8.91 6.92 2.85
C GLU A 57 -7.95 6.49 1.72
N ASN A 58 -7.11 5.47 1.96
CA ASN A 58 -6.20 4.97 0.94
C ASN A 58 -6.92 4.33 -0.27
N LEU A 59 -8.03 3.63 -0.01
CA LEU A 59 -8.91 3.09 -1.07
C LEU A 59 -9.53 4.22 -1.91
N GLN A 60 -10.06 5.26 -1.27
CA GLN A 60 -10.67 6.41 -1.96
C GLN A 60 -9.66 7.21 -2.78
N ASN A 61 -8.42 7.30 -2.30
CA ASN A 61 -7.36 8.05 -2.96
C ASN A 61 -6.66 7.29 -4.08
N SER A 62 -7.01 6.02 -4.33
CA SER A 62 -6.31 5.16 -5.28
C SER A 62 -7.15 4.81 -6.49
N GLU A 63 -6.52 4.83 -7.66
CA GLU A 63 -7.16 4.42 -8.93
C GLU A 63 -7.12 2.90 -9.09
N VAL A 64 -6.14 2.23 -8.47
CA VAL A 64 -5.96 0.77 -8.52
C VAL A 64 -5.65 0.25 -7.13
N VAL A 65 -6.27 -0.88 -6.77
CA VAL A 65 -6.03 -1.57 -5.51
C VAL A 65 -5.51 -2.98 -5.79
N ILE A 66 -4.46 -3.37 -5.08
CA ILE A 66 -3.81 -4.67 -5.21
C ILE A 66 -3.78 -5.34 -3.84
N PHE A 67 -4.34 -6.54 -3.77
CA PHE A 67 -4.37 -7.36 -2.57
C PHE A 67 -3.40 -8.51 -2.74
N PHE A 68 -2.45 -8.62 -1.82
CA PHE A 68 -1.52 -9.74 -1.69
C PHE A 68 -1.88 -10.62 -0.50
#